data_AF-A0A7S1DA34-F1
#
_entry.id   AF-A0A7S1DA34-F1
#
_cell.length_a   1.000
_cell.length_b   1.000
_cell.length_c   1.000
_cell.angle_alpha   90.00
_cell.angle_beta   90.00
_cell.angle_gamma   90.00
#
_symmetry.space_group_name_H-M   'P 1'
#
loop_
_entity.id
_entity.type
_entity.pdbx_description
1 polymer ?
#
loop_
_entity_poly.entity_id
_entity_poly.type
_entity_poly.pdbx_seq_one_letter_code
_entity_poly.pdbx_strand_id
1 'polypeptide(L)'
;RGANNVNLRFPLIAKPLTAAGTKKSHCMAIVLQQPALQRLDTPCLLQEYTNHNGTLFKVYVLGDRIDVFSRPSLPNLPTDQDSLNALQTLVEFDSQRPYPAASDFGLPHQEHHHQQQQAEATLSTTEIGPVVTALKKAFGLELFGFDILVSTTNNALVVVDVNYFPSYKEVENFPTQLAKYLTQRALDTRNTTSAVHYGYYSSSREEEEELTEQQQGAE
;
A
#
# COMPACT_ATOMS: atom_id res chain seq x y z
N ARG A 1 -23.63 11.87 -14.58
CA ARG A 1 -23.65 13.25 -14.02
C ARG A 1 -23.36 13.14 -12.54
N GLY A 2 -22.21 13.64 -12.09
CA GLY A 2 -21.73 13.50 -10.71
C GLY A 2 -20.22 13.61 -10.62
N ALA A 3 -19.63 14.64 -11.23
CA ALA A 3 -18.27 15.08 -10.96
C ALA A 3 -18.38 16.52 -10.46
N ASN A 4 -18.77 16.66 -9.19
CA ASN A 4 -18.71 17.95 -8.51
C ASN A 4 -17.23 18.35 -8.41
N ASN A 5 -16.83 19.44 -9.07
CA ASN A 5 -15.65 20.27 -8.79
C ASN A 5 -14.41 19.59 -8.18
N VAL A 6 -13.84 18.57 -8.82
CA VAL A 6 -12.45 18.18 -8.54
C VAL A 6 -11.62 18.55 -9.76
N ASN A 7 -10.77 19.57 -9.60
CA ASN A 7 -9.83 20.01 -10.62
C ASN A 7 -8.64 19.02 -10.64
N LEU A 8 -8.85 17.84 -11.23
CA LEU A 8 -7.81 16.83 -11.41
C LEU A 8 -6.88 17.25 -12.54
N ARG A 9 -5.56 17.12 -12.32
CA ARG A 9 -4.55 17.42 -13.32
C ARG A 9 -4.17 16.17 -14.10
N PHE A 10 -4.15 16.30 -15.42
CA PHE A 10 -3.65 15.25 -16.30
C PHE A 10 -2.12 15.12 -16.19
N PRO A 11 -1.58 13.90 -16.34
CA PRO A 11 -2.27 12.64 -16.62
C PRO A 11 -3.01 12.07 -15.41
N LEU A 12 -4.02 11.22 -15.65
CA LEU A 12 -4.74 10.47 -14.63
C LEU A 12 -4.56 8.98 -14.83
N ILE A 13 -4.55 8.21 -13.74
CA ILE A 13 -4.75 6.76 -13.79
C ILE A 13 -6.19 6.43 -13.39
N ALA A 14 -6.86 5.69 -14.26
CA ALA A 14 -8.18 5.13 -14.03
C ALA A 14 -8.04 3.67 -13.58
N LYS A 15 -8.64 3.35 -12.43
CA LYS A 15 -8.62 2.01 -11.84
C LYS A 15 -10.06 1.47 -11.72
N PRO A 16 -10.32 0.19 -12.02
CA PRO A 16 -11.61 -0.43 -11.75
C PRO A 16 -12.01 -0.27 -10.28
N LEU A 17 -13.29 -0.03 -10.00
CA LEU A 17 -13.75 0.06 -8.60
C LEU A 17 -13.70 -1.31 -7.91
N THR A 18 -13.88 -2.39 -8.66
CA THR A 18 -13.69 -3.75 -8.17
C THR A 18 -12.19 -4.03 -8.04
N ALA A 19 -11.68 -4.08 -6.81
CA ALA A 19 -10.24 -4.22 -6.54
C ALA A 19 -9.69 -5.66 -6.65
N ALA A 20 -10.54 -6.70 -6.62
CA ALA A 20 -10.09 -8.09 -6.65
C ALA A 20 -11.11 -9.06 -7.27
N GLY A 21 -10.63 -10.23 -7.69
CA GLY A 21 -11.47 -11.41 -7.97
C GLY A 21 -12.00 -11.55 -9.40
N THR A 22 -11.67 -10.64 -10.32
CA THR A 22 -12.06 -10.77 -11.74
C THR A 22 -10.91 -10.40 -12.68
N LYS A 23 -10.89 -10.91 -13.91
CA LYS A 23 -9.89 -10.44 -14.91
C LYS A 23 -9.98 -8.94 -15.17
N LYS A 24 -11.15 -8.34 -14.96
CA LYS A 24 -11.40 -6.90 -15.16
C LYS A 24 -10.85 -6.03 -14.02
N SER A 25 -10.58 -6.56 -12.83
CA SER A 25 -10.07 -5.74 -11.70
C SER A 25 -8.66 -5.19 -11.93
N HIS A 26 -7.95 -5.69 -12.94
CA HIS A 26 -6.59 -5.31 -13.27
C HIS A 26 -6.49 -4.50 -14.57
N CYS A 27 -7.61 -4.29 -15.27
CA CYS A 27 -7.67 -3.46 -16.47
C CYS A 27 -7.68 -1.98 -16.07
N MET A 28 -6.53 -1.33 -16.16
CA MET A 28 -6.34 0.08 -15.84
C MET A 28 -6.18 0.90 -17.13
N ALA A 29 -6.28 2.22 -17.00
CA ALA A 29 -5.96 3.11 -18.10
C ALA A 29 -5.25 4.37 -17.62
N ILE A 30 -4.30 4.87 -18.41
CA ILE A 30 -3.76 6.22 -18.26
C ILE A 30 -4.51 7.14 -19.21
N VAL A 31 -5.17 8.14 -18.64
CA VAL A 31 -5.88 9.20 -19.36
C VAL A 31 -4.95 10.40 -19.44
N LEU A 32 -4.59 10.80 -20.65
CA LEU A 32 -3.68 11.92 -20.87
C LEU A 32 -4.43 13.21 -21.20
N GLN A 33 -5.68 13.11 -21.66
CA GLN A 33 -6.49 14.25 -22.08
C GLN A 33 -7.96 14.08 -21.68
N GLN A 34 -8.62 15.20 -21.38
CA GLN A 34 -10.01 15.22 -20.91
C GLN A 34 -11.03 14.49 -21.80
N PRO A 35 -10.99 14.59 -23.15
CA PRO A 35 -11.95 13.87 -23.99
C PRO A 35 -11.92 12.35 -23.82
N ALA A 36 -10.77 11.78 -23.44
CA ALA A 36 -10.63 10.34 -23.24
C ALA A 36 -11.37 9.81 -22.01
N LEU A 37 -11.79 10.67 -21.06
CA LEU A 37 -12.60 10.26 -19.91
C LEU A 37 -13.93 9.60 -20.32
N GLN A 38 -14.49 9.98 -21.47
CA GLN A 38 -15.76 9.41 -21.97
C GLN A 38 -15.62 7.96 -22.45
N ARG A 39 -14.38 7.48 -22.66
CA ARG A 39 -14.09 6.11 -23.11
C ARG A 39 -13.88 5.14 -21.95
N LEU A 40 -13.85 5.62 -20.71
CA LEU A 40 -13.62 4.77 -19.55
C LEU A 40 -14.85 3.96 -19.17
N ASP A 41 -14.64 2.71 -18.80
CA ASP A 41 -15.63 1.92 -18.09
C ASP A 41 -15.92 2.57 -16.73
N THR A 42 -17.20 2.79 -16.42
CA THR A 42 -17.65 3.37 -15.15
C THR A 42 -18.57 2.39 -14.41
N PRO A 43 -18.55 2.36 -13.05
CA PRO A 43 -17.77 3.22 -12.17
C PRO A 43 -16.28 2.83 -12.08
N CYS A 44 -15.42 3.83 -11.98
CA CYS A 44 -13.97 3.67 -11.79
C CYS A 44 -13.44 4.73 -10.81
N LEU A 45 -12.27 4.47 -10.24
CA LEU A 45 -11.50 5.43 -9.46
C LEU A 45 -10.60 6.22 -10.42
N LEU A 46 -10.60 7.55 -10.31
CA LEU A 46 -9.62 8.41 -10.96
C LEU A 46 -8.63 8.93 -9.91
N GLN A 47 -7.34 8.83 -10.23
CA GLN A 47 -6.25 9.33 -9.40
C GLN A 47 -5.27 10.12 -10.28
N GLU A 48 -4.74 11.24 -9.79
CA GLU A 48 -3.66 11.96 -10.49
C GLU A 48 -2.45 11.04 -10.68
N TYR A 49 -1.85 11.07 -11.86
CA TYR A 49 -0.67 10.30 -12.17
C TYR A 49 0.56 10.93 -11.51
N THR A 50 1.29 10.13 -10.74
CA THR A 50 2.53 10.57 -10.09
C THR A 50 3.72 10.08 -10.91
N ASN A 51 4.54 10.98 -11.46
CA ASN A 51 5.83 10.59 -12.02
C ASN A 51 6.75 10.03 -10.92
N HIS A 52 7.38 8.88 -11.19
CA HIS A 52 8.07 8.06 -10.18
C HIS A 52 9.26 7.26 -10.72
N ASN A 53 9.88 7.71 -11.83
CA ASN A 53 11.06 7.11 -12.45
C ASN A 53 10.92 5.64 -12.87
N GLY A 54 9.69 5.16 -13.14
CA GLY A 54 9.49 3.78 -13.56
C GLY A 54 9.71 2.74 -12.46
N THR A 55 9.72 3.16 -11.19
CA THR A 55 9.94 2.26 -10.05
C THR A 55 8.77 2.28 -9.07
N LEU A 56 8.20 1.10 -8.82
CA LEU A 56 7.21 0.87 -7.77
C LEU A 56 7.84 0.08 -6.63
N PHE A 57 7.54 0.47 -5.40
CA PHE A 57 8.00 -0.22 -4.21
C PHE A 57 6.87 -1.05 -3.62
N LYS A 58 6.99 -2.38 -3.67
CA LYS A 58 6.10 -3.31 -2.99
C LYS A 58 6.56 -3.49 -1.55
N VAL A 59 5.70 -3.14 -0.60
CA VAL A 59 5.95 -3.37 0.82
C VAL A 59 5.10 -4.54 1.31
N TYR A 60 5.73 -5.48 2.02
CA TYR A 60 5.05 -6.55 2.74
C TYR A 60 5.20 -6.35 4.24
N VAL A 61 4.09 -6.45 4.95
CA VAL A 61 4.02 -6.34 6.41
C VAL A 61 3.53 -7.67 6.98
N LEU A 62 4.31 -8.23 7.90
CA LEU A 62 4.03 -9.45 8.65
C LEU A 62 4.24 -9.14 10.14
N GLY A 63 3.17 -8.72 10.82
CA GLY A 63 3.29 -8.20 12.18
C GLY A 63 4.21 -6.98 12.19
N ASP A 64 5.35 -7.06 12.86
CA ASP A 64 6.34 -5.97 12.93
C ASP A 64 7.45 -6.07 11.89
N ARG A 65 7.50 -7.16 11.13
CA ARG A 65 8.45 -7.31 10.02
C ARG A 65 7.94 -6.52 8.81
N ILE A 66 8.83 -5.74 8.22
CA ILE A 66 8.60 -4.94 7.02
C ILE A 66 9.66 -5.33 6.00
N ASP A 67 9.22 -5.80 4.84
CA ASP A 67 10.08 -6.04 3.69
C ASP A 67 9.69 -5.12 2.53
N VAL A 68 10.68 -4.57 1.84
CA VAL A 68 10.48 -3.63 0.74
C VAL A 68 11.19 -4.16 -0.51
N PHE A 69 10.48 -4.22 -1.63
CA PHE A 69 10.97 -4.73 -2.90
C PHE A 69 10.71 -3.71 -4.01
N SER A 70 11.74 -3.42 -4.81
CA SER A 70 11.60 -2.59 -6.01
C SER A 70 11.06 -3.43 -7.17
N ARG A 71 10.16 -2.85 -7.97
CA ARG A 71 9.59 -3.45 -9.19
C ARG A 71 9.54 -2.43 -10.32
N PRO A 72 9.72 -2.85 -11.59
CA PRO A 72 9.44 -2.00 -12.74
C PRO A 72 7.99 -1.49 -12.72
N SER A 73 7.80 -0.26 -13.19
CA SER A 73 6.53 0.47 -13.20
C SER A 73 6.40 1.34 -14.46
N LEU A 74 5.31 2.09 -14.56
CA LEU A 74 5.02 3.00 -15.67
C LEU A 74 6.06 4.14 -15.78
N PRO A 75 6.38 4.59 -17.00
CA PRO A 75 7.37 5.64 -17.24
C PRO A 75 6.91 7.00 -16.73
N ASN A 76 7.84 7.96 -16.64
CA ASN A 76 7.46 9.34 -16.44
C ASN A 76 6.74 9.88 -17.70
N LEU A 77 5.71 10.70 -17.50
CA LEU A 77 4.91 11.33 -18.54
C LEU A 77 5.04 12.87 -18.45
N PRO A 78 4.92 13.60 -19.57
CA PRO A 78 4.80 15.05 -19.56
C PRO A 78 3.59 15.51 -18.72
N THR A 79 3.67 16.75 -18.21
CA THR A 79 2.59 17.36 -17.41
C THR A 79 2.12 18.69 -17.99
N ASP A 80 2.84 19.24 -18.96
CA ASP A 80 2.43 20.42 -19.71
C ASP A 80 1.48 20.03 -20.85
N GLN A 81 0.55 20.94 -21.15
CA GLN A 81 -0.53 20.67 -22.10
C GLN A 81 -0.02 20.46 -23.54
N ASP A 82 0.99 21.21 -23.96
CA ASP A 82 1.52 21.15 -25.32
C ASP A 82 2.17 19.79 -25.62
N SER A 83 2.97 19.28 -24.68
CA SER A 83 3.55 17.95 -24.79
C SER A 83 2.50 16.84 -24.72
N LEU A 84 1.50 16.97 -23.82
CA LEU A 84 0.40 16.00 -23.73
C LEU A 84 -0.46 15.94 -25.00
N ASN A 85 -0.61 17.06 -25.72
CA ASN A 85 -1.35 17.12 -26.98
C ASN A 85 -0.70 16.29 -28.10
N ALA A 86 0.62 16.05 -28.02
CA ALA A 86 1.36 15.23 -28.96
C ALA A 86 1.30 13.72 -28.66
N LEU A 87 0.76 13.32 -27.50
CA LEU A 87 0.70 11.93 -27.06
C LEU A 87 -0.61 11.23 -27.42
N GLN A 88 -0.64 9.91 -27.22
CA GLN A 88 -1.92 9.19 -27.17
C GLN A 88 -2.84 9.78 -26.11
N THR A 89 -4.15 9.76 -26.34
CA THR A 89 -5.12 10.33 -25.40
C THR A 89 -5.47 9.39 -24.25
N LEU A 90 -5.37 8.07 -24.49
CA LEU A 90 -5.66 7.00 -23.55
C LEU A 90 -4.72 5.83 -23.83
N VAL A 91 -4.13 5.24 -22.79
CA VAL A 91 -3.38 3.98 -22.88
C VAL A 91 -3.96 3.00 -21.87
N GLU A 92 -4.51 1.89 -22.34
CA GLU A 92 -5.09 0.83 -21.52
C GLU A 92 -4.06 -0.28 -21.26
N PHE A 93 -4.05 -0.84 -20.07
CA PHE A 93 -3.13 -1.90 -19.70
C PHE A 93 -3.68 -2.82 -18.60
N ASP A 94 -3.07 -4.00 -18.47
CA ASP A 94 -3.36 -4.95 -17.41
C ASP A 94 -2.21 -4.89 -16.37
N SER A 95 -2.53 -4.53 -15.13
CA SER A 95 -1.53 -4.37 -14.06
C SER A 95 -0.83 -5.67 -13.66
N GLN A 96 -1.26 -6.82 -14.18
CA GLN A 96 -0.59 -8.12 -14.00
C GLN A 96 0.37 -8.46 -15.13
N ARG A 97 0.44 -7.64 -16.18
CA ARG A 97 1.35 -7.80 -17.32
C ARG A 97 2.48 -6.76 -17.25
N PRO A 98 3.54 -6.90 -18.06
CA PRO A 98 4.53 -5.83 -18.18
C PRO A 98 3.85 -4.49 -18.47
N TYR A 99 4.29 -3.44 -17.76
CA TYR A 99 3.74 -2.10 -17.93
C TYR A 99 4.04 -1.55 -19.33
N PRO A 100 3.15 -0.71 -19.88
CA PRO A 100 3.42 0.08 -21.08
C PRO A 100 4.74 0.83 -21.00
N ALA A 101 5.52 0.79 -22.08
CA ALA A 101 6.73 1.57 -22.26
C ALA A 101 6.41 3.00 -22.72
N ALA A 102 7.40 3.89 -22.67
CA ALA A 102 7.23 5.28 -23.10
C ALA A 102 6.70 5.39 -24.54
N SER A 103 7.13 4.51 -25.43
CA SER A 103 6.66 4.44 -26.83
C SER A 103 5.16 4.15 -26.95
N ASP A 104 4.58 3.39 -26.01
CA ASP A 104 3.14 3.13 -25.99
C ASP A 104 2.33 4.39 -25.68
N PHE A 105 2.96 5.44 -25.16
CA PHE A 105 2.32 6.75 -24.97
C PHE A 105 2.53 7.69 -26.17
N GLY A 106 3.33 7.29 -27.16
CA GLY A 106 3.74 8.16 -28.28
C GLY A 106 4.99 8.99 -27.98
N LEU A 107 5.71 8.70 -26.89
CA LEU A 107 7.00 9.33 -26.63
C LEU A 107 8.08 8.71 -27.53
N PRO A 108 9.06 9.51 -28.00
CA PRO A 108 10.18 8.99 -28.79
C PRO A 108 10.91 7.90 -28.00
N HIS A 109 11.36 6.87 -28.72
CA HIS A 109 12.18 5.82 -28.14
C HIS A 109 13.47 6.46 -27.61
N GLN A 110 13.60 6.54 -26.29
CA GLN A 110 14.91 6.82 -25.71
C GLN A 110 15.72 5.55 -25.88
N GLU A 111 16.62 5.53 -26.86
CA GLU A 111 17.61 4.46 -26.96
C GLU A 111 18.27 4.30 -25.59
N HIS A 112 18.33 3.05 -25.14
CA HIS A 112 18.81 2.64 -23.83
C HIS A 112 20.24 3.15 -23.54
N HIS A 113 20.37 4.37 -23.04
CA HIS A 113 21.61 4.89 -22.44
C HIS A 113 21.56 4.93 -20.90
N HIS A 114 20.48 4.46 -20.27
CA HIS A 114 20.36 4.39 -18.80
C HIS A 114 20.34 2.96 -18.24
N GLN A 115 20.90 1.97 -18.96
CA GLN A 115 21.25 0.67 -18.36
C GLN A 115 22.59 0.69 -17.61
N GLN A 116 23.23 1.85 -17.46
CA GLN A 116 24.40 2.02 -16.59
C GLN A 116 24.07 2.98 -15.45
N GLN A 117 23.90 2.40 -14.25
CA GLN A 117 23.99 3.07 -12.94
C GLN A 117 22.92 4.11 -12.58
N GLN A 118 21.64 3.84 -12.82
CA GLN A 118 20.68 4.25 -11.79
C GLN A 118 20.90 3.30 -10.63
N ALA A 119 21.52 3.78 -9.54
CA ALA A 119 21.48 3.07 -8.28
C ALA A 119 20.02 2.64 -8.07
N GLU A 120 19.77 1.35 -7.89
CA GLU A 120 18.40 0.87 -7.62
C GLU A 120 17.86 1.76 -6.51
N ALA A 121 16.86 2.57 -6.83
CA ALA A 121 16.26 3.45 -5.85
C ALA A 121 15.82 2.52 -4.72
N THR A 122 16.31 2.78 -3.51
CA THR A 122 16.07 1.95 -2.33
C THR A 122 15.28 2.79 -1.36
N LEU A 123 14.23 2.22 -0.79
CA LEU A 123 13.50 2.80 0.32
C LEU A 123 13.83 2.00 1.57
N SER A 124 14.36 2.67 2.59
CA SER A 124 14.70 2.03 3.84
C SER A 124 13.43 1.70 4.66
N THR A 125 13.51 0.68 5.49
CA THR A 125 12.44 0.35 6.44
C THR A 125 12.16 1.50 7.42
N THR A 126 13.16 2.32 7.73
CA THR A 126 13.01 3.52 8.56
C THR A 126 12.11 4.56 7.91
N GLU A 127 12.25 4.81 6.61
CA GLU A 127 11.40 5.74 5.87
C GLU A 127 9.96 5.22 5.75
N ILE A 128 9.80 3.90 5.64
CA ILE A 128 8.49 3.24 5.47
C ILE A 128 7.75 3.03 6.80
N GLY A 129 8.46 2.94 7.93
CA GLY A 129 7.89 2.66 9.25
C GLY A 129 6.70 3.56 9.66
N PRO A 130 6.76 4.88 9.47
CA PRO A 130 5.63 5.77 9.75
C PRO A 130 4.39 5.45 8.91
N VAL A 131 4.56 5.11 7.62
CA VAL A 131 3.46 4.72 6.72
C VAL A 131 2.83 3.42 7.20
N VAL A 132 3.65 2.41 7.54
CA VAL A 132 3.16 1.14 8.09
C VAL A 132 2.36 1.38 9.36
N THR A 133 2.87 2.21 10.27
CA THR A 133 2.19 2.54 11.53
C THR A 133 0.84 3.20 11.29
N ALA A 134 0.78 4.15 10.34
CA ALA A 134 -0.46 4.81 9.96
C ALA A 134 -1.49 3.83 9.37
N LEU A 135 -1.07 2.95 8.45
CA LEU A 135 -1.93 1.94 7.83
C LEU A 135 -2.42 0.90 8.85
N LYS A 136 -1.55 0.41 9.74
CA LYS A 136 -1.92 -0.48 10.86
C LYS A 136 -3.01 0.16 11.71
N LYS A 137 -2.83 1.43 12.12
CA LYS A 137 -3.78 2.15 12.96
C LYS A 137 -5.11 2.44 12.25
N ALA A 138 -5.07 2.82 10.98
CA ALA A 138 -6.26 3.19 10.23
C ALA A 138 -7.14 1.98 9.88
N PHE A 139 -6.53 0.83 9.55
CA PHE A 139 -7.23 -0.34 9.04
C PHE A 139 -7.26 -1.53 10.00
N GLY A 140 -6.55 -1.48 11.13
CA GLY A 140 -6.45 -2.60 12.07
C GLY A 140 -5.73 -3.82 11.49
N LEU A 141 -4.77 -3.60 10.59
CA LEU A 141 -4.10 -4.67 9.86
C LEU A 141 -2.76 -5.04 10.46
N GLU A 142 -2.42 -6.31 10.32
CA GLU A 142 -1.09 -6.83 10.69
C GLU A 142 -0.44 -7.69 9.60
N LEU A 143 -1.27 -8.26 8.73
CA LEU A 143 -0.88 -9.03 7.56
C LEU A 143 -1.40 -8.30 6.33
N PHE A 144 -0.58 -7.45 5.75
CA PHE A 144 -0.96 -6.67 4.57
C PHE A 144 0.26 -6.35 3.72
N GLY A 145 0.01 -5.86 2.51
CA GLY A 145 1.05 -5.26 1.69
C GLY A 145 0.49 -4.11 0.89
N PHE A 146 1.35 -3.19 0.50
CA PHE A 146 0.95 -1.98 -0.18
C PHE A 146 2.03 -1.52 -1.15
N ASP A 147 1.62 -0.70 -2.11
CA ASP A 147 2.47 -0.24 -3.19
C ASP A 147 2.73 1.25 -2.98
N ILE A 148 4.00 1.64 -3.03
CA ILE A 148 4.47 3.01 -2.91
C ILE A 148 5.10 3.46 -4.23
N LEU A 149 4.82 4.71 -4.59
CA LEU A 149 5.59 5.47 -5.56
C LEU A 149 6.37 6.57 -4.84
N VAL A 150 7.57 6.89 -5.33
CA VAL A 150 8.34 8.06 -4.89
C VAL A 150 8.18 9.15 -5.94
N SER A 151 7.47 10.23 -5.60
CA SER A 151 7.21 11.34 -6.51
C SER A 151 8.50 12.01 -6.96
N THR A 152 8.71 12.18 -8.26
CA THR A 152 9.88 12.90 -8.81
C THR A 152 9.82 14.40 -8.56
N THR A 153 8.65 14.93 -8.21
CA THR A 153 8.46 16.39 -8.03
C THR A 153 8.97 16.86 -6.67
N ASN A 154 8.80 16.04 -5.63
CA ASN A 154 9.04 16.44 -4.25
C ASN A 154 9.50 15.29 -3.33
N ASN A 155 9.85 14.14 -3.90
CA ASN A 155 10.24 12.93 -3.17
C ASN A 155 9.18 12.42 -2.16
N ALA A 156 7.92 12.85 -2.30
CA ALA A 156 6.86 12.36 -1.42
C ALA A 156 6.56 10.88 -1.69
N LEU A 157 6.33 10.12 -0.61
CA LEU A 157 5.86 8.75 -0.67
C LEU A 157 4.35 8.75 -0.93
N VAL A 158 3.93 8.11 -2.02
CA VAL A 158 2.53 8.02 -2.43
C VAL A 158 2.10 6.56 -2.37
N VAL A 159 1.23 6.21 -1.42
CA VAL A 159 0.61 4.88 -1.35
C VAL A 159 -0.47 4.80 -2.43
N VAL A 160 -0.35 3.84 -3.35
CA VAL A 160 -1.23 3.73 -4.53
C VAL A 160 -2.13 2.49 -4.52
N ASP A 161 -1.81 1.49 -3.70
CA ASP A 161 -2.61 0.28 -3.52
C ASP A 161 -2.35 -0.34 -2.15
N VAL A 162 -3.37 -0.94 -1.52
CA VAL A 162 -3.27 -1.63 -0.23
C VAL A 162 -4.06 -2.94 -0.31
N ASN A 163 -3.38 -4.05 -0.06
CA ASN A 163 -3.93 -5.39 -0.11
C ASN A 163 -3.93 -6.03 1.29
N TYR A 164 -5.09 -6.51 1.70
CA TYR A 164 -5.26 -7.39 2.85
C TYR A 164 -4.68 -8.75 2.52
N PHE A 165 -3.75 -9.26 3.33
CA PHE A 165 -3.10 -10.57 3.13
C PHE A 165 -2.71 -10.84 1.65
N PRO A 166 -1.68 -10.14 1.12
CA PRO A 166 -1.23 -10.37 -0.25
C PRO A 166 -0.55 -11.75 -0.39
N SER A 167 -0.04 -12.08 -1.58
CA SER A 167 0.62 -13.37 -1.83
C SER A 167 2.00 -13.54 -1.18
N TYR A 168 2.63 -12.45 -0.73
CA TYR A 168 4.00 -12.45 -0.17
C TYR A 168 5.05 -13.15 -1.05
N LYS A 169 4.87 -13.13 -2.38
CA LYS A 169 5.67 -13.95 -3.32
C LYS A 169 7.18 -13.64 -3.33
N GLU A 170 7.58 -12.42 -2.96
CA GLU A 170 9.00 -12.05 -2.82
C GLU A 170 9.58 -12.37 -1.44
N VAL A 171 8.76 -12.72 -0.46
CA VAL A 171 9.22 -13.01 0.89
C VAL A 171 9.73 -14.45 0.97
N GLU A 172 11.04 -14.60 1.15
CA GLU A 172 11.66 -15.91 1.33
C GLU A 172 11.10 -16.66 2.54
N ASN A 173 10.86 -17.97 2.39
CA ASN A 173 10.36 -18.84 3.45
C ASN A 173 9.06 -18.33 4.11
N PHE A 174 8.21 -17.60 3.37
CA PHE A 174 6.98 -17.01 3.90
C PHE A 174 6.10 -17.97 4.73
N PRO A 175 5.84 -19.24 4.33
CA PRO A 175 5.03 -20.15 5.14
C PRO A 175 5.58 -20.36 6.56
N THR A 176 6.90 -20.51 6.69
CA THR A 176 7.58 -20.67 7.97
C THR A 176 7.49 -19.39 8.80
N GLN A 177 7.66 -18.24 8.16
CA GLN A 177 7.56 -16.95 8.85
C GLN A 177 6.14 -16.67 9.36
N LEU A 178 5.13 -16.96 8.54
CA LEU A 178 3.72 -16.88 8.92
C LEU A 178 3.42 -17.82 10.09
N ALA A 179 3.88 -19.07 10.04
CA ALA A 179 3.68 -20.02 11.13
C ALA A 179 4.29 -19.53 12.46
N LYS A 180 5.50 -18.95 12.42
CA LYS A 180 6.14 -18.34 13.59
C LYS A 180 5.31 -17.18 14.15
N TYR A 181 4.88 -16.26 13.28
CA TYR A 181 4.06 -15.11 13.67
C TYR A 181 2.73 -15.56 14.31
N LEU A 182 2.01 -16.50 13.68
CA LEU A 182 0.74 -17.02 14.21
C LEU A 182 0.94 -17.74 15.56
N THR A 183 2.03 -18.52 15.69
CA THR A 183 2.38 -19.19 16.95
C THR A 183 2.62 -18.16 18.05
N GLN A 184 3.43 -17.13 17.78
CA GLN A 184 3.70 -16.07 18.75
C GLN A 184 2.40 -15.34 19.15
N ARG A 185 1.55 -14.98 18.18
CA ARG A 185 0.27 -14.33 18.48
C ARG A 185 -0.68 -15.18 19.31
N ALA A 186 -0.71 -16.49 19.08
CA ALA A 186 -1.48 -17.40 19.91
C ALA A 186 -0.96 -17.46 21.35
N LEU A 187 0.36 -17.44 21.54
CA LEU A 187 0.99 -17.40 22.88
C LEU A 187 0.74 -16.06 23.59
N ASP A 188 0.89 -14.94 22.90
CA ASP A 188 0.67 -13.60 23.47
C ASP A 188 -0.78 -13.43 23.93
N THR A 189 -1.74 -13.89 23.11
CA THR A 189 -3.17 -13.86 23.46
C THR A 189 -3.45 -14.67 24.73
N ARG A 190 -2.82 -15.85 24.88
CA ARG A 190 -2.96 -16.70 26.08
C ARG A 190 -2.36 -16.03 27.31
N ASN A 191 -1.17 -15.45 27.20
CA ASN A 191 -0.49 -14.79 28.32
C ASN A 191 -1.24 -13.54 28.79
N THR A 192 -1.80 -12.77 27.84
CA THR A 192 -2.61 -11.59 28.18
C THR A 192 -3.92 -11.99 28.85
N THR A 193 -4.54 -13.09 28.42
CA THR A 193 -5.78 -13.63 29.04
C THR A 193 -5.49 -14.17 30.46
N SER A 194 -4.38 -14.86 30.66
CA SER A 194 -3.96 -15.35 31.98
C SER A 194 -3.59 -14.22 32.95
N ALA A 195 -2.98 -13.14 32.47
CA ALA A 195 -2.65 -11.97 33.28
C ALA A 195 -3.91 -11.18 33.73
N VAL A 196 -4.92 -11.05 32.85
CA VAL A 196 -6.22 -10.46 33.22
C VAL A 196 -6.96 -11.33 34.23
N HIS A 197 -6.89 -12.66 34.08
CA HIS A 197 -7.49 -13.58 35.04
C HIS A 197 -6.81 -13.52 36.42
N TYR A 198 -5.47 -13.48 36.47
CA TYR A 198 -4.74 -13.34 37.73
C TYR A 198 -4.91 -11.97 38.39
N GLY A 199 -4.96 -10.88 37.62
CA GLY A 199 -5.19 -9.53 38.16
C GLY A 199 -6.58 -9.37 38.80
N TYR A 200 -7.60 -10.05 38.27
CA TYR A 200 -8.94 -10.07 38.87
C TYR A 200 -8.96 -10.84 40.20
N TYR A 201 -8.27 -11.99 40.27
CA TYR A 201 -8.19 -12.82 41.49
C TYR A 201 -7.26 -12.27 42.57
N SER A 202 -6.22 -11.50 42.21
CA SER A 202 -5.36 -10.84 43.20
C SER A 202 -6.07 -9.65 43.84
N SER A 203 -6.81 -8.85 43.06
CA SER A 203 -7.56 -7.70 43.59
C SER A 203 -8.67 -8.11 44.57
N SER A 204 -9.37 -9.22 44.30
CA SER A 204 -10.42 -9.72 45.18
C SER A 204 -9.88 -10.42 46.44
N ARG A 205 -8.64 -10.92 46.42
CA ARG A 205 -7.96 -11.43 47.63
C ARG A 205 -7.45 -10.31 48.55
N GLU A 206 -6.91 -9.23 47.98
CA GLU A 206 -6.49 -8.05 48.75
C GLU A 206 -7.69 -7.35 49.42
N GLU A 207 -8.85 -7.28 48.73
CA GLU A 207 -10.10 -6.77 49.31
C GLU A 207 -10.67 -7.68 50.42
N GLU A 208 -10.58 -9.01 50.29
CA GLU A 208 -11.00 -9.94 51.36
C GLU A 208 -10.07 -9.90 52.58
N GLU A 209 -8.75 -9.76 52.39
CA GLU A 209 -7.78 -9.68 53.49
C GLU A 209 -7.92 -8.35 54.29
N GLU A 210 -8.13 -7.21 53.63
CA GLU A 210 -8.40 -5.92 54.30
C GLU A 210 -9.71 -5.93 55.12
N LEU A 211 -10.74 -6.63 54.65
CA LEU A 211 -12.02 -6.78 55.38
C LEU A 211 -11.87 -7.64 56.64
N THR A 212 -11.02 -8.67 56.61
CA THR A 212 -10.73 -9.49 57.80
C THR A 212 -9.87 -8.79 58.84
N GLU A 213 -8.92 -7.94 58.43
CA GLU A 213 -8.08 -7.17 59.37
C GLU A 213 -8.87 -6.05 60.08
N GLN A 214 -9.83 -5.43 59.40
CA GLN A 214 -10.70 -4.41 60.01
C GLN A 214 -11.69 -4.99 61.05
N GLN A 215 -12.05 -6.27 60.96
CA GLN A 215 -12.94 -6.92 61.92
C GLN A 215 -12.22 -7.46 63.17
N GLN A 216 -10.89 -7.64 63.14
CA GLN A 216 -10.11 -8.10 64.30
C GLN A 216 -9.56 -6.95 65.18
N GLY A 217 -9.71 -5.69 64.75
CA GLY A 217 -9.28 -4.51 65.52
C GLY A 217 -10.36 -3.85 66.38
N ALA A 218 -11.54 -4.47 66.52
CA ALA A 218 -12.72 -3.88 67.18
C ALA A 218 -13.20 -4.65 68.43
N GLU A 219 -12.31 -5.32 69.15
CA GLU A 219 -12.54 -5.82 70.53
C GLU A 219 -11.73 -5.02 71.56
#